data_AF-A0A938SS83-F1
#
_entry.id   AF-A0A938SS83-F1
#
_cell.length_a   1.000
_cell.length_b   1.000
_cell.length_c   1.000
_cell.angle_alpha   90.00
_cell.angle_beta   90.00
_cell.angle_gamma   90.00
#
_symmetry.space_group_name_H-M   'P 1'
#
loop_
_entity.id
_entity.type
_entity.pdbx_description
1 polymer ?
#
loop_
_entity_poly.entity_id
_entity_poly.type
_entity_poly.pdbx_seq_one_letter_code
_entity_poly.pdbx_strand_id
1 'polypeptide(L)'
;MGGAYHRRRPTVPRHRGDRSMPTPTPCPTAPECAGAETMERVIALSIEALLPRYRRGIENFDRRIFSLTPEQYDRAFPADAGVGAWPVRVLLGHLADAELVYAHRMRRAVAEDHPVLAVWDENAFVDANVYGLGGRPTAGPAPGSRGDAHTTSMGGFLAVVHTLRLWTADWMATLTPDQWKRRALHPERGPLTVHQMLGTATWHLEHHARFLRAKLDRLFGAGRTPVPDAAKGQESCGTGCGCAKPAR
;
A
#
# COMPACT_ATOMS: atom_id res chain seq x y z
N MET A 1 -35.66 13.01 44.02
CA MET A 1 -35.11 13.46 42.72
C MET A 1 -34.16 12.40 42.21
N GLY A 2 -34.33 11.94 40.96
CA GLY A 2 -33.43 10.98 40.32
C GLY A 2 -34.16 9.85 39.57
N GLY A 3 -34.80 10.19 38.44
CA GLY A 3 -35.42 9.21 37.56
C GLY A 3 -34.37 8.43 36.76
N ALA A 4 -34.49 7.10 36.77
CA ALA A 4 -33.64 6.19 35.99
C ALA A 4 -34.10 6.18 34.51
N TYR A 5 -33.28 6.74 33.62
CA TYR A 5 -33.46 6.63 32.17
C TYR A 5 -32.88 5.31 31.66
N HIS A 6 -33.71 4.27 31.55
CA HIS A 6 -33.40 3.11 30.72
C HIS A 6 -33.73 3.41 29.26
N ARG A 7 -32.72 3.80 28.45
CA ARG A 7 -32.86 3.78 26.99
C ARG A 7 -32.78 2.33 26.49
N ARG A 8 -33.92 1.79 26.04
CA ARG A 8 -33.98 0.52 25.29
C ARG A 8 -33.24 0.69 23.96
N ARG A 9 -32.28 -0.18 23.66
CA ARG A 9 -31.65 -0.27 22.33
C ARG A 9 -32.66 -0.90 21.34
N PRO A 10 -32.80 -0.40 20.10
CA PRO A 10 -33.60 -1.07 19.08
C PRO A 10 -32.91 -2.37 18.66
N THR A 11 -33.64 -3.48 18.70
CA THR A 11 -33.24 -4.77 18.14
C THR A 11 -33.36 -4.74 16.63
N VAL A 12 -32.23 -4.81 15.91
CA VAL A 12 -32.22 -5.00 14.45
C VAL A 12 -32.42 -6.50 14.16
N PRO A 13 -33.35 -6.90 13.28
CA PRO A 13 -33.53 -8.31 12.91
C PRO A 13 -32.30 -8.84 12.17
N ARG A 14 -31.70 -9.92 12.67
CA ARG A 14 -30.67 -10.67 11.95
C ARG A 14 -31.33 -11.49 10.84
N HIS A 15 -31.28 -11.00 9.61
CA HIS A 15 -31.52 -11.86 8.45
C HIS A 15 -30.37 -12.87 8.33
N ARG A 16 -30.65 -14.15 8.63
CA ARG A 16 -29.84 -15.29 8.18
C ARG A 16 -30.01 -15.41 6.67
N GLY A 17 -29.15 -14.72 5.93
CA GLY A 17 -28.86 -15.08 4.55
C GLY A 17 -27.55 -15.86 4.55
N ASP A 18 -27.62 -17.13 4.18
CA ASP A 18 -26.45 -17.89 3.74
C ASP A 18 -25.90 -17.20 2.50
N ARG A 19 -24.94 -16.30 2.70
CA ARG A 19 -24.06 -15.79 1.66
C ARG A 19 -22.72 -16.48 1.83
N SER A 20 -22.68 -17.75 1.43
CA SER A 20 -21.45 -18.35 0.97
C SER A 20 -20.93 -17.50 -0.19
N MET A 21 -20.10 -16.50 0.12
CA MET A 21 -19.42 -15.68 -0.86
C MET A 21 -18.44 -16.57 -1.61
N PRO A 22 -18.37 -16.50 -2.95
CA PRO A 22 -17.37 -17.25 -3.69
C PRO A 22 -15.99 -16.85 -3.20
N THR A 23 -15.14 -17.84 -2.96
CA THR A 23 -13.70 -17.65 -2.79
C THR A 23 -13.18 -16.77 -3.93
N PRO A 24 -12.29 -15.79 -3.67
CA PRO A 24 -11.74 -14.96 -4.72
C PRO A 24 -11.03 -15.87 -5.73
N THR A 25 -11.59 -15.94 -6.94
CA THR A 25 -10.97 -16.64 -8.06
C THR A 25 -9.62 -15.96 -8.32
N PRO A 26 -8.49 -16.70 -8.36
CA PRO A 26 -7.23 -16.11 -8.77
C PRO A 26 -7.41 -15.49 -10.16
N CYS A 27 -6.96 -14.24 -10.30
CA CYS A 27 -7.05 -13.48 -11.54
C CYS A 27 -6.53 -14.32 -12.72
N PRO A 28 -7.30 -14.48 -13.81
CA PRO A 28 -6.83 -15.22 -14.97
C PRO A 28 -5.60 -14.50 -15.53
N THR A 29 -4.53 -15.26 -15.69
CA THR A 29 -3.21 -14.85 -16.16
C THR A 29 -3.30 -13.95 -17.39
N ALA A 30 -3.09 -12.64 -17.21
CA ALA A 30 -2.90 -11.73 -18.32
C ALA A 30 -1.67 -12.19 -19.14
N PRO A 31 -1.72 -12.28 -20.49
CA PRO A 31 -0.72 -12.99 -21.29
C PRO A 31 0.66 -12.31 -21.43
N GLU A 32 0.97 -11.28 -20.64
CA GLU A 32 2.26 -10.55 -20.69
C GLU A 32 3.08 -10.66 -19.39
N CYS A 33 2.78 -11.62 -18.51
CA CYS A 33 3.53 -11.88 -17.26
C CYS A 33 4.59 -13.01 -17.39
N ALA A 34 5.06 -13.33 -18.59
CA ALA A 34 6.17 -14.25 -18.78
C ALA A 34 7.48 -13.59 -18.27
N GLY A 35 7.87 -13.88 -17.03
CA GLY A 35 9.05 -13.29 -16.36
C GLY A 35 8.78 -12.77 -14.93
N ALA A 36 7.53 -12.83 -14.47
CA ALA A 36 7.15 -12.53 -13.10
C ALA A 36 7.84 -13.48 -12.09
N GLU A 37 8.61 -12.95 -11.15
CA GLU A 37 9.17 -13.79 -10.08
C GLU A 37 8.06 -14.27 -9.15
N THR A 38 8.06 -15.56 -8.81
CA THR A 38 7.05 -16.15 -7.93
C THR A 38 7.38 -15.86 -6.47
N MET A 39 6.37 -15.91 -5.60
CA MET A 39 6.57 -15.68 -4.17
C MET A 39 7.54 -16.69 -3.58
N GLU A 40 7.44 -17.95 -3.97
CA GLU A 40 8.29 -19.05 -3.52
C GLU A 40 9.76 -18.79 -3.87
N ARG A 41 10.02 -18.27 -5.08
CA ARG A 41 11.38 -17.91 -5.51
C ARG A 41 11.97 -16.77 -4.69
N VAL A 42 11.18 -15.73 -4.39
CA VAL A 42 11.65 -14.62 -3.54
C VAL A 42 11.88 -15.08 -2.11
N ILE A 43 11.00 -15.94 -1.56
CA ILE A 43 11.17 -16.53 -0.22
C ILE A 43 12.45 -17.38 -0.15
N ALA A 44 12.80 -18.08 -1.23
CA ALA A 44 13.99 -18.94 -1.28
C ALA A 44 15.33 -18.18 -1.32
N LEU A 45 15.31 -16.86 -1.52
CA LEU A 45 16.53 -16.04 -1.49
C LEU A 45 17.19 -16.06 -0.10
N SER A 46 18.51 -15.90 -0.08
CA SER A 46 19.25 -15.71 1.17
C SER A 46 18.91 -14.37 1.82
N ILE A 47 19.17 -14.23 3.13
CA ILE A 47 18.92 -13.00 3.87
C ILE A 47 19.72 -11.83 3.26
N GLU A 48 20.96 -12.08 2.82
CA GLU A 48 21.85 -11.09 2.20
C GLU A 48 21.28 -10.56 0.87
N ALA A 49 20.58 -11.40 0.11
CA ALA A 49 19.91 -10.99 -1.12
C ALA A 49 18.56 -10.32 -0.84
N LEU A 50 17.84 -10.81 0.17
CA LEU A 50 16.47 -10.42 0.45
C LEU A 50 16.38 -9.08 1.18
N LEU A 51 17.29 -8.78 2.11
CA LEU A 51 17.22 -7.57 2.93
C LEU A 51 17.41 -6.26 2.12
N PRO A 52 18.39 -6.15 1.19
CA PRO A 52 18.49 -4.98 0.32
C PRO A 52 17.30 -4.86 -0.64
N ARG A 53 16.71 -5.99 -1.05
CA ARG A 53 15.53 -6.04 -1.90
C ARG A 53 14.28 -5.56 -1.15
N TYR A 54 14.07 -6.04 0.08
CA TYR A 54 13.01 -5.58 0.97
C TYR A 54 13.13 -4.08 1.25
N ARG A 55 14.36 -3.57 1.48
CA ARG A 55 14.60 -2.15 1.77
C ARG A 55 14.09 -1.22 0.67
N ARG A 56 14.05 -1.67 -0.59
CA ARG A 56 13.43 -0.90 -1.68
C ARG A 56 11.93 -0.79 -1.42
N GLY A 57 11.47 0.42 -1.12
CA GLY A 57 10.06 0.74 -0.94
C GLY A 57 9.54 1.40 -2.20
N ILE A 58 9.44 2.74 -2.15
CA ILE A 58 8.93 3.58 -3.23
C ILE A 58 9.80 3.52 -4.50
N GLU A 59 11.04 3.05 -4.40
CA GLU A 59 11.93 2.84 -5.54
C GLU A 59 11.40 1.78 -6.51
N ASN A 60 10.49 0.91 -6.06
CA ASN A 60 9.79 -0.02 -6.94
C ASN A 60 8.63 0.64 -7.72
N PHE A 61 8.21 1.84 -7.32
CA PHE A 61 7.08 2.52 -7.95
C PHE A 61 7.54 3.37 -9.13
N ASP A 62 6.76 3.32 -10.20
CA ASP A 62 6.99 4.15 -11.37
C ASP A 62 6.75 5.63 -11.02
N ARG A 63 7.72 6.50 -11.35
CA ARG A 63 7.71 7.92 -10.96
C ARG A 63 6.53 8.69 -11.55
N ARG A 64 5.85 8.18 -12.58
CA ARG A 64 4.66 8.80 -13.18
C ARG A 64 3.49 8.92 -12.19
N ILE A 65 3.53 8.20 -11.05
CA ILE A 65 2.54 8.39 -9.98
C ILE A 65 2.42 9.84 -9.51
N PHE A 66 3.52 10.59 -9.52
CA PHE A 66 3.54 11.98 -9.06
C PHE A 66 2.91 12.97 -10.06
N SER A 67 2.51 12.48 -11.24
CA SER A 67 1.87 13.26 -12.30
C SER A 67 0.39 12.91 -12.46
N LEU A 68 -0.17 12.07 -11.59
CA LEU A 68 -1.59 11.71 -11.64
C LEU A 68 -2.47 12.87 -11.20
N THR A 69 -3.54 13.13 -11.95
CA THR A 69 -4.64 13.97 -11.47
C THR A 69 -5.46 13.20 -10.42
N PRO A 70 -6.23 13.88 -9.55
CA PRO A 70 -7.14 13.22 -8.62
C PRO A 70 -8.08 12.21 -9.29
N GLU A 71 -8.60 12.54 -10.47
CA GLU A 71 -9.50 11.66 -11.23
C GLU A 71 -8.77 10.41 -11.73
N GLN A 72 -7.51 10.55 -12.18
CA GLN A 72 -6.71 9.41 -12.63
C GLN A 72 -6.29 8.51 -11.47
N TYR A 73 -6.02 9.08 -10.31
CA TYR A 73 -5.66 8.34 -9.10
C TYR A 73 -6.83 7.48 -8.58
N ASP A 74 -8.06 7.96 -8.76
CA ASP A 74 -9.30 7.30 -8.34
C ASP A 74 -9.94 6.47 -9.46
N ARG A 75 -9.37 6.47 -10.66
CA ARG A 75 -9.92 5.76 -11.81
C ARG A 75 -9.94 4.25 -11.60
N ALA A 76 -11.13 3.67 -11.70
CA ALA A 76 -11.31 2.23 -11.81
C ALA A 76 -10.95 1.73 -13.22
N PHE A 77 -10.45 0.51 -13.29
CA PHE A 77 -10.16 -0.19 -14.55
C PHE A 77 -11.10 -1.39 -14.69
N PRO A 78 -11.63 -1.66 -15.90
CA PRO A 78 -12.36 -2.90 -16.18
C PRO A 78 -11.53 -4.14 -15.83
N ALA A 79 -12.19 -5.23 -15.44
CA ALA A 79 -11.51 -6.47 -15.02
C ALA A 79 -10.67 -7.09 -16.14
N ASP A 80 -11.15 -7.01 -17.38
CA ASP A 80 -10.48 -7.48 -18.60
C ASP A 80 -9.31 -6.57 -19.03
N ALA A 81 -9.11 -5.42 -18.38
CA ALA A 81 -7.98 -4.57 -18.67
C ALA A 81 -6.63 -5.22 -18.29
N GLY A 82 -6.62 -6.25 -17.44
CA GLY A 82 -5.39 -6.98 -17.08
C GLY A 82 -4.41 -6.18 -16.20
N VAL A 83 -4.88 -5.09 -15.56
CA VAL A 83 -4.05 -4.21 -14.71
C VAL A 83 -4.44 -4.27 -13.23
N GLY A 84 -5.26 -5.25 -12.84
CA GLY A 84 -5.86 -5.38 -11.51
C GLY A 84 -7.06 -4.44 -11.30
N ALA A 85 -7.97 -4.82 -10.40
CA ALA A 85 -9.26 -4.16 -10.22
C ALA A 85 -9.20 -2.84 -9.42
N TRP A 86 -8.23 -2.70 -8.52
CA TRP A 86 -8.18 -1.54 -7.62
C TRP A 86 -7.71 -0.26 -8.32
N PRO A 87 -8.35 0.90 -8.06
CA PRO A 87 -7.78 2.20 -8.37
C PRO A 87 -6.40 2.40 -7.73
N VAL A 88 -5.63 3.36 -8.24
CA VAL A 88 -4.27 3.63 -7.72
C VAL A 88 -4.31 4.00 -6.24
N ARG A 89 -5.30 4.79 -5.81
CA ARG A 89 -5.52 5.13 -4.39
C ARG A 89 -5.62 3.92 -3.49
N VAL A 90 -6.48 2.97 -3.87
CA VAL A 90 -6.75 1.77 -3.09
C VAL A 90 -5.50 0.88 -3.06
N LEU A 91 -4.81 0.74 -4.20
CA LEU A 91 -3.57 -0.04 -4.28
C LEU A 91 -2.47 0.51 -3.37
N LEU A 92 -2.23 1.83 -3.37
CA LEU A 92 -1.21 2.43 -2.50
C LEU A 92 -1.60 2.38 -1.02
N GLY A 93 -2.88 2.58 -0.70
CA GLY A 93 -3.40 2.43 0.66
C GLY A 93 -3.21 1.00 1.19
N HIS A 94 -3.58 0.00 0.39
CA HIS A 94 -3.37 -1.42 0.70
C HIS A 94 -1.89 -1.73 0.96
N LEU A 95 -0.98 -1.18 0.14
CA LEU A 95 0.46 -1.37 0.36
C LEU A 95 0.92 -0.76 1.68
N ALA A 96 0.43 0.43 2.04
CA ALA A 96 0.75 1.05 3.32
C ALA A 96 0.26 0.21 4.51
N ASP A 97 -0.96 -0.33 4.45
CA ASP A 97 -1.50 -1.21 5.48
C ASP A 97 -0.73 -2.53 5.56
N ALA A 98 -0.36 -3.11 4.42
CA ALA A 98 0.44 -4.32 4.37
C ALA A 98 1.81 -4.10 5.05
N GLU A 99 2.47 -2.96 4.86
CA GLU A 99 3.74 -2.65 5.54
C GLU A 99 3.59 -2.61 7.06
N LEU A 100 2.53 -1.98 7.57
CA LEU A 100 2.23 -1.96 9.00
C LEU A 100 2.07 -3.38 9.54
N VAL A 101 1.31 -4.22 8.83
CA VAL A 101 1.05 -5.57 9.30
C VAL A 101 2.29 -6.45 9.22
N TYR A 102 3.07 -6.41 8.13
CA TYR A 102 4.29 -7.21 8.03
C TYR A 102 5.32 -6.79 9.08
N ALA A 103 5.54 -5.49 9.28
CA ALA A 103 6.45 -5.00 10.32
C ALA A 103 6.02 -5.48 11.72
N HIS A 104 4.73 -5.38 12.04
CA HIS A 104 4.20 -5.85 13.31
C HIS A 104 4.35 -7.36 13.50
N ARG A 105 3.94 -8.16 12.50
CA ARG A 105 4.03 -9.63 12.54
C ARG A 105 5.47 -10.11 12.72
N MET A 106 6.42 -9.52 12.00
CA MET A 106 7.84 -9.88 12.11
C MET A 106 8.39 -9.56 13.49
N ARG A 107 8.06 -8.39 14.07
CA ARG A 107 8.46 -8.05 15.44
C ARG A 107 7.92 -9.04 16.47
N ARG A 108 6.64 -9.40 16.37
CA ARG A 108 6.03 -10.40 17.26
C ARG A 108 6.70 -11.76 17.12
N ALA A 109 6.92 -12.24 15.90
CA ALA A 109 7.60 -13.52 15.68
C ALA A 109 9.03 -13.54 16.27
N VAL A 110 9.74 -12.41 16.22
CA VAL A 110 11.08 -12.29 16.82
C VAL A 110 11.03 -12.24 18.35
N ALA A 111 10.05 -11.55 18.95
CA ALA A 111 10.06 -11.23 20.38
C ALA A 111 9.20 -12.15 21.26
N GLU A 112 8.12 -12.71 20.72
CA GLU A 112 7.14 -13.53 21.46
C GLU A 112 7.31 -15.01 21.13
N ASP A 113 6.96 -15.88 22.08
CA ASP A 113 6.99 -17.34 21.87
C ASP A 113 5.76 -17.81 21.07
N HIS A 114 6.00 -18.35 19.88
CA HIS A 114 4.99 -18.90 18.96
C HIS A 114 3.68 -18.10 18.86
N PRO A 115 3.73 -16.77 18.61
CA PRO A 115 2.52 -15.96 18.63
C PRO A 115 1.57 -16.33 17.49
N VAL A 116 0.27 -16.20 17.73
CA VAL A 116 -0.74 -16.25 16.67
C VAL A 116 -0.81 -14.87 15.99
N LEU A 117 -0.66 -14.86 14.68
CA LEU A 117 -0.72 -13.64 13.87
C LEU A 117 -2.18 -13.25 13.61
N ALA A 118 -2.50 -11.97 13.77
CA ALA A 118 -3.78 -11.45 13.34
C ALA A 118 -3.88 -11.51 11.80
N VAL A 119 -5.00 -12.02 11.30
CA VAL A 119 -5.42 -11.85 9.90
C VAL A 119 -6.17 -10.52 9.77
N TRP A 120 -6.24 -9.98 8.56
CA TRP A 120 -7.06 -8.81 8.28
C TRP A 120 -7.86 -9.04 7.00
N ASP A 121 -9.03 -8.41 6.94
CA ASP A 121 -9.87 -8.41 5.76
C ASP A 121 -9.60 -7.14 4.95
N GLU A 122 -8.75 -7.26 3.94
CA GLU A 122 -8.40 -6.14 3.05
C GLU A 122 -9.61 -5.62 2.26
N ASN A 123 -10.56 -6.50 1.93
CA ASN A 123 -11.76 -6.11 1.20
C ASN A 123 -12.68 -5.28 2.09
N ALA A 124 -12.79 -5.61 3.38
CA ALA A 124 -13.54 -4.79 4.32
C ALA A 124 -13.03 -3.34 4.40
N PHE A 125 -11.73 -3.10 4.22
CA PHE A 125 -11.15 -1.75 4.23
C PHE A 125 -11.52 -0.97 2.96
N VAL A 126 -11.56 -1.67 1.82
CA VAL A 126 -12.06 -1.12 0.56
C VAL A 126 -13.55 -0.80 0.68
N ASP A 127 -14.36 -1.74 1.16
CA ASP A 127 -15.81 -1.62 1.29
C ASP A 127 -16.22 -0.51 2.27
N ALA A 128 -15.45 -0.33 3.35
CA ALA A 128 -15.63 0.76 4.30
C ALA A 128 -15.08 2.11 3.80
N ASN A 129 -14.50 2.16 2.59
CA ASN A 129 -13.87 3.33 1.99
C ASN A 129 -12.80 3.98 2.87
N VAL A 130 -11.99 3.16 3.57
CA VAL A 130 -10.91 3.64 4.47
C VAL A 130 -9.91 4.51 3.71
N TYR A 131 -9.68 4.22 2.44
CA TYR A 131 -8.71 4.95 1.61
C TYR A 131 -9.23 6.30 1.10
N GLY A 132 -10.54 6.59 1.21
CA GLY A 132 -11.13 7.85 0.79
C GLY A 132 -11.34 7.98 -0.72
N LEU A 133 -11.73 6.90 -1.40
CA LEU A 133 -12.09 6.89 -2.81
C LEU A 133 -13.32 7.78 -3.06
N GLY A 134 -13.27 8.61 -4.11
CA GLY A 134 -14.39 9.47 -4.52
C GLY A 134 -14.57 10.74 -3.68
N GLY A 135 -13.58 11.11 -2.85
CA GLY A 135 -13.46 12.45 -2.30
C GLY A 135 -14.64 12.93 -1.47
N ARG A 136 -15.15 12.11 -0.54
CA ARG A 136 -16.08 12.65 0.47
C ARG A 136 -15.28 13.59 1.39
N PRO A 137 -15.67 14.85 1.58
CA PRO A 137 -14.97 15.74 2.49
C PRO A 137 -14.94 15.11 3.87
N THR A 138 -13.75 14.74 4.37
CA THR A 138 -13.53 14.78 5.82
C THR A 138 -13.72 16.23 6.25
N ALA A 139 -14.18 16.46 7.48
CA ALA A 139 -14.28 17.81 8.05
C ALA A 139 -13.05 18.62 7.61
N GLY A 140 -13.30 19.78 7.01
CA GLY A 140 -12.27 20.52 6.29
C GLY A 140 -11.01 20.74 7.14
N PRO A 141 -9.85 20.95 6.49
CA PRO A 141 -8.59 21.16 7.16
C PRO A 141 -8.78 22.25 8.21
N ALA A 142 -8.17 22.06 9.37
CA ALA A 142 -8.10 23.13 10.35
C ALA A 142 -7.56 24.40 9.66
N PRO A 143 -8.09 25.60 9.98
CA PRO A 143 -7.60 26.84 9.42
C PRO A 143 -6.07 26.92 9.52
N GLY A 144 -5.39 27.16 8.40
CA GLY A 144 -3.92 27.19 8.32
C GLY A 144 -3.23 25.90 7.90
N SER A 145 -3.97 24.82 7.59
CA SER A 145 -3.35 23.61 7.02
C SER A 145 -2.95 23.86 5.56
N ARG A 146 -1.71 23.50 5.20
CA ARG A 146 -1.14 23.67 3.84
C ARG A 146 -1.66 22.64 2.80
N GLY A 147 -2.84 22.07 3.01
CA GLY A 147 -3.38 21.01 2.16
C GLY A 147 -4.83 21.30 1.78
N ASP A 148 -5.13 21.08 0.51
CA ASP A 148 -6.48 20.95 -0.02
C ASP A 148 -7.25 19.85 0.73
N ALA A 149 -8.42 20.23 1.20
CA ALA A 149 -9.29 19.52 2.14
C ALA A 149 -9.80 18.14 1.70
N HIS A 150 -9.50 17.73 0.47
CA HIS A 150 -10.38 16.85 -0.30
C HIS A 150 -9.70 15.61 -0.85
N THR A 151 -8.51 15.27 -0.37
CA THR A 151 -7.80 14.11 -0.88
C THR A 151 -6.94 13.51 0.21
N THR A 152 -7.17 12.23 0.57
CA THR A 152 -6.16 11.45 1.29
C THR A 152 -4.87 11.56 0.48
N SER A 153 -3.89 12.28 1.02
CA SER A 153 -2.68 12.61 0.26
C SER A 153 -1.96 11.33 -0.09
N MET A 154 -1.73 11.11 -1.38
CA MET A 154 -0.87 10.04 -1.90
C MET A 154 0.48 10.01 -1.16
N GLY A 155 0.99 11.19 -0.78
CA GLY A 155 2.21 11.35 -0.01
C GLY A 155 2.18 10.60 1.34
N GLY A 156 1.02 10.51 1.99
CA GLY A 156 0.87 9.77 3.24
C GLY A 156 1.15 8.27 3.08
N PHE A 157 0.51 7.63 2.08
CA PHE A 157 0.75 6.21 1.80
C PHE A 157 2.19 5.95 1.39
N LEU A 158 2.76 6.79 0.52
CA LEU A 158 4.14 6.66 0.07
C LEU A 158 5.13 6.84 1.23
N ALA A 159 4.89 7.80 2.13
CA ALA A 159 5.72 8.03 3.29
C ALA A 159 5.68 6.86 4.27
N VAL A 160 4.50 6.25 4.49
CA VAL A 160 4.37 5.04 5.32
C VAL A 160 5.18 3.89 4.72
N VAL A 161 5.01 3.62 3.42
CA VAL A 161 5.76 2.55 2.73
C VAL A 161 7.26 2.78 2.83
N HIS A 162 7.74 3.98 2.50
CA HIS A 162 9.16 4.31 2.55
C HIS A 162 9.73 4.16 3.97
N THR A 163 9.07 4.78 4.96
CA THR A 163 9.58 4.85 6.33
C THR A 163 9.57 3.48 7.00
N LEU A 164 8.48 2.71 6.86
CA LEU A 164 8.39 1.39 7.47
C LEU A 164 9.37 0.40 6.85
N ARG A 165 9.61 0.45 5.54
CA ARG A 165 10.62 -0.40 4.89
C ARG A 165 12.02 -0.10 5.40
N LEU A 166 12.41 1.17 5.49
CA LEU A 166 13.72 1.55 6.03
C LEU A 166 13.87 1.13 7.49
N TRP A 167 12.93 1.53 8.34
CA TRP A 167 12.96 1.22 9.78
C TRP A 167 12.98 -0.29 10.05
N THR A 168 12.15 -1.04 9.32
CA THR A 168 12.08 -2.49 9.48
C THR A 168 13.34 -3.16 8.95
N ALA A 169 13.86 -2.74 7.78
CA ALA A 169 15.10 -3.29 7.23
C ALA A 169 16.31 -3.05 8.15
N ASP A 170 16.44 -1.84 8.70
CA ASP A 170 17.53 -1.49 9.64
C ASP A 170 17.48 -2.36 10.90
N TRP A 171 16.29 -2.56 11.47
CA TRP A 171 16.12 -3.46 12.60
C TRP A 171 16.44 -4.91 12.22
N MET A 172 15.92 -5.39 11.10
CA MET A 172 16.11 -6.77 10.66
C MET A 172 17.57 -7.10 10.35
N ALA A 173 18.37 -6.12 9.91
CA ALA A 173 19.81 -6.26 9.71
C ALA A 173 20.57 -6.68 10.98
N THR A 174 19.97 -6.49 12.16
CA THR A 174 20.61 -6.80 13.46
C THR A 174 20.22 -8.17 14.02
N LEU A 175 19.33 -8.91 13.35
CA LEU A 175 18.83 -10.20 13.84
C LEU A 175 19.89 -11.30 13.73
N THR A 176 19.97 -12.15 14.76
CA THR A 176 20.82 -13.34 14.78
C THR A 176 20.27 -14.44 13.85
N PRO A 177 21.09 -15.40 13.41
CA PRO A 177 20.63 -16.53 12.60
C PRO A 177 19.46 -17.33 13.23
N ASP A 178 19.39 -17.40 14.56
CA ASP A 178 18.29 -18.10 15.24
C ASP A 178 17.03 -17.25 15.35
N GLN A 179 17.14 -15.92 15.45
CA GLN A 179 15.99 -15.02 15.38
C GLN A 179 15.28 -15.11 14.01
N TRP A 180 16.03 -15.28 12.92
CA TRP A 180 15.48 -15.49 11.59
C TRP A 180 14.64 -16.77 11.44
N LYS A 181 14.97 -17.80 12.23
CA LYS A 181 14.27 -19.10 12.25
C LYS A 181 13.05 -19.11 13.16
N ARG A 182 12.85 -18.07 13.99
CA ARG A 182 11.68 -17.98 14.88
C ARG A 182 10.40 -17.99 14.08
N ARG A 183 9.35 -18.54 14.68
CA ARG A 183 8.08 -18.85 14.03
C ARG A 183 6.91 -18.16 14.71
N ALA A 184 5.90 -17.85 13.92
CA ALA A 184 4.57 -17.50 14.37
C ALA A 184 3.53 -18.33 13.61
N LEU A 185 2.34 -18.49 14.17
CA LEU A 185 1.24 -19.20 13.53
C LEU A 185 0.35 -18.23 12.76
N HIS A 186 0.29 -18.35 11.44
CA HIS A 186 -0.73 -17.68 10.64
C HIS A 186 -1.99 -18.56 10.60
N PRO A 187 -3.17 -18.08 11.02
CA PRO A 187 -4.39 -18.89 11.09
C PRO A 187 -4.74 -19.64 9.80
N GLU A 188 -4.48 -19.03 8.64
CA GLU A 188 -4.81 -19.60 7.33
C GLU A 188 -3.63 -20.29 6.62
N ARG A 189 -2.38 -19.87 6.90
CA ARG A 189 -1.18 -20.33 6.17
C ARG A 189 -0.30 -21.26 7.00
N GLY A 190 -0.68 -21.50 8.26
CA GLY A 190 0.10 -22.30 9.18
C GLY A 190 1.36 -21.57 9.67
N PRO A 191 2.36 -22.33 10.17
CA PRO A 191 3.57 -21.76 10.74
C PRO A 191 4.43 -21.03 9.71
N LEU A 192 4.80 -19.79 10.00
CA LEU A 192 5.68 -18.96 9.19
C LEU A 192 6.91 -18.53 9.98
N THR A 193 8.08 -18.64 9.38
CA THR A 193 9.34 -18.09 9.93
C THR A 193 9.47 -16.59 9.64
N VAL A 194 10.31 -15.88 10.40
CA VAL A 194 10.64 -14.47 10.13
C VAL A 194 11.21 -14.29 8.72
N HIS A 195 12.07 -15.22 8.26
CA HIS A 195 12.57 -15.25 6.88
C HIS A 195 11.43 -15.29 5.87
N GLN A 196 10.51 -16.24 6.02
CA GLN A 196 9.38 -16.39 5.10
C GLN A 196 8.50 -15.14 5.07
N MET A 197 8.25 -14.51 6.23
CA MET A 197 7.50 -13.26 6.29
C MET A 197 8.18 -12.14 5.52
N LEU A 198 9.50 -11.98 5.66
CA LEU A 198 10.27 -11.00 4.89
C LEU A 198 10.17 -11.25 3.38
N GLY A 199 10.28 -12.52 2.98
CA GLY A 199 10.19 -12.95 1.59
C GLY A 199 8.82 -12.64 0.99
N THR A 200 7.76 -12.99 1.71
CA THR A 200 6.39 -12.65 1.34
C THR A 200 6.19 -11.15 1.23
N ALA A 201 6.62 -10.37 2.23
CA ALA A 201 6.47 -8.91 2.21
C ALA A 201 7.20 -8.27 1.03
N THR A 202 8.41 -8.75 0.73
CA THR A 202 9.21 -8.30 -0.41
C THR A 202 8.49 -8.55 -1.73
N TRP A 203 8.08 -9.79 -1.98
CA TRP A 203 7.35 -10.15 -3.18
C TRP A 203 6.03 -9.39 -3.31
N HIS A 204 5.29 -9.21 -2.22
CA HIS A 204 3.99 -8.55 -2.20
C HIS A 204 4.05 -7.12 -2.76
N LEU A 205 4.99 -6.31 -2.27
CA LEU A 205 5.15 -4.94 -2.76
C LEU A 205 5.55 -4.89 -4.23
N GLU A 206 6.51 -5.71 -4.64
CA GLU A 206 6.98 -5.77 -6.04
C GLU A 206 5.88 -6.30 -6.98
N HIS A 207 5.08 -7.26 -6.51
CA HIS A 207 3.93 -7.79 -7.23
C HIS A 207 2.93 -6.68 -7.55
N HIS A 208 2.53 -5.90 -6.55
CA HIS A 208 1.60 -4.78 -6.74
C HIS A 208 2.20 -3.59 -7.50
N ALA A 209 3.50 -3.33 -7.36
CA ALA A 209 4.19 -2.30 -8.14
C ALA A 209 4.09 -2.54 -9.66
N ARG A 210 3.98 -3.80 -10.10
CA ARG A 210 3.75 -4.12 -11.52
C ARG A 210 2.35 -3.74 -11.98
N PHE A 211 1.32 -3.96 -11.16
CA PHE A 211 -0.03 -3.48 -11.46
C PHE A 211 -0.09 -1.95 -11.48
N LEU A 212 0.61 -1.28 -10.57
CA LEU A 212 0.75 0.17 -10.60
C LEU A 212 1.35 0.64 -11.93
N ARG A 213 2.47 0.06 -12.36
CA ARG A 213 3.09 0.37 -13.65
C ARG A 213 2.13 0.13 -14.82
N ALA A 214 1.45 -1.03 -14.84
CA ALA A 214 0.51 -1.36 -15.90
C ALA A 214 -0.67 -0.36 -15.98
N LYS A 215 -1.18 0.11 -14.83
CA LYS A 215 -2.18 1.19 -14.79
C LYS A 215 -1.65 2.48 -15.39
N LEU A 216 -0.42 2.86 -15.05
CA LEU A 216 0.21 4.07 -15.57
C LEU A 216 0.47 3.98 -17.08
N ASP A 217 0.83 2.80 -17.59
CA ASP A 217 0.95 2.57 -19.03
C ASP A 217 -0.39 2.74 -19.75
N ARG A 218 -1.52 2.38 -19.12
CA ARG A 218 -2.86 2.65 -19.68
C ARG A 218 -3.29 4.11 -19.60
N LEU A 219 -2.78 4.86 -18.61
CA LEU A 219 -3.11 6.28 -18.43
C LEU A 219 -2.28 7.19 -19.33
N PHE A 220 -0.98 6.87 -19.51
CA PHE A 220 -0.01 7.76 -20.16
C PHE A 220 0.56 7.20 -21.47
N GLY A 221 0.38 5.90 -21.74
CA GLY A 221 1.09 5.17 -22.79
C GLY A 221 2.40 4.56 -22.29
N ALA A 222 2.79 3.41 -22.86
CA ALA A 222 4.02 2.71 -22.48
C ALA A 222 5.26 3.59 -22.79
N GLY A 223 6.13 3.77 -21.79
CA GLY A 223 7.38 4.52 -21.94
C GLY A 223 7.23 6.04 -22.06
N ARG A 224 6.01 6.59 -21.97
CA ARG A 224 5.78 8.04 -22.01
C ARG A 224 5.83 8.62 -20.60
N THR A 225 6.78 9.52 -20.34
CA THR A 225 6.72 10.41 -19.18
C THR A 225 5.70 11.50 -19.47
N PRO A 226 4.73 11.76 -18.56
CA PRO A 226 3.83 12.90 -18.69
C PRO A 226 4.68 14.16 -18.76
N VAL A 227 4.48 14.95 -19.81
CA VAL A 227 4.99 16.33 -19.83
C VAL A 227 4.10 17.09 -18.86
N PRO A 228 4.64 17.78 -17.85
CA PRO A 228 3.83 18.68 -17.05
C PRO A 228 3.08 19.60 -18.01
N ASP A 229 1.78 19.77 -17.83
CA ASP A 229 1.07 20.83 -18.55
C ASP A 229 1.90 22.09 -18.37
N ALA A 230 2.33 22.69 -19.48
CA ALA A 230 3.01 23.96 -19.45
C ALA A 230 1.99 24.98 -18.95
N ALA A 231 1.82 25.05 -17.62
CA ALA A 231 1.08 26.09 -16.96
C ALA A 231 1.68 27.39 -17.49
N LYS A 232 0.86 28.14 -18.22
CA LYS A 232 1.19 29.48 -18.66
C LYS A 232 1.49 30.30 -17.42
N GLY A 233 2.78 30.47 -17.13
CA GLY A 233 3.26 31.21 -15.99
C GLY A 233 4.77 31.13 -15.93
N GLN A 234 5.44 32.07 -16.59
CA GLN A 234 6.82 32.41 -16.26
C GLN A 234 6.84 32.94 -14.81
N GLU A 235 6.86 32.05 -13.84
CA GLU A 235 7.22 32.42 -12.48
C GLU A 235 8.74 32.39 -12.40
N SER A 236 9.35 33.54 -12.65
CA SER A 236 10.74 33.76 -12.28
C SER A 236 10.89 33.44 -10.79
N CYS A 237 11.82 32.55 -10.43
CA CYS A 237 12.18 32.32 -9.03
C CYS A 237 12.32 33.67 -8.32
N GLY A 238 11.58 33.85 -7.22
CA GLY A 238 11.61 35.08 -6.43
C GLY A 238 13.04 35.45 -6.03
N THR A 239 13.29 36.73 -5.85
CA THR A 239 14.62 37.34 -5.58
C THR A 239 15.37 36.76 -4.38
N GLY A 240 14.74 35.95 -3.53
CA GLY A 240 15.38 35.24 -2.41
C GLY A 240 16.02 33.88 -2.77
N CYS A 241 15.91 33.38 -4.00
CA CYS A 241 16.40 32.03 -4.36
C CYS A 241 17.91 31.98 -4.67
N GLY A 242 18.60 33.12 -4.81
CA GLY A 242 20.06 33.16 -4.98
C GLY A 242 20.60 32.60 -6.31
N CYS A 243 19.74 32.13 -7.23
CA CYS A 243 20.14 31.72 -8.57
C CYS A 243 20.57 32.97 -9.38
N ALA A 244 21.87 33.15 -9.54
CA ALA A 244 22.46 34.28 -10.27
C ALA A 244 21.89 34.37 -11.69
N LYS A 245 21.46 35.57 -12.12
CA LYS A 245 21.22 35.84 -13.54
C LYS A 245 22.55 35.67 -14.30
N PRO A 246 22.59 35.01 -15.46
CA PRO A 246 23.80 34.97 -16.26
C PRO A 246 24.20 36.41 -16.61
N ALA A 247 25.47 36.74 -16.37
CA ALA A 247 26.05 38.02 -16.77
C ALA A 247 25.86 38.19 -18.28
N ARG A 248 25.46 39.40 -18.68
CA ARG A 248 25.29 39.79 -20.09
C ARG A 248 26.63 39.82 -20.82
#